data_AF-A0A2W6ABH2-F1
#
_entry.id   AF-A0A2W6ABH2-F1
#
_cell.length_a   1.000
_cell.length_b   1.000
_cell.length_c   1.000
_cell.angle_alpha   90.00
_cell.angle_beta   90.00
_cell.angle_gamma   90.00
#
_symmetry.space_group_name_H-M   'P 1'
#
loop_
_entity.id
_entity.type
_entity.pdbx_description
1 polymer ?
#
loop_
_entity_poly.entity_id
_entity_poly.type
_entity_poly.pdbx_seq_one_letter_code
_entity_poly.pdbx_strand_id
1 'polypeptide(L)'
;MKNDSIKNRALAFLAIGLFAIITSLLATGAYADPLDNWQVQHLATDILTGATYGNGLYVIVGQTNGKIWTSPDTVTWTDRTRNTGDLSHDVTFANGVFVAGGRYSNPPYGNPILVSTDGINWMPVASDGYGDPLSVRFLNNVFYAPDSGTDILTSTDGISWGGGNNRYVPPAIKSEGIAFGNGMYVIAFGTPVTSQPAVPPGVTANIWSDSNPPRSGFPGPVNGYNPSFRNTGTTAALFGVAYGNSTFVAVGDGGTIITSPDGISWTTRTSGTTDNLDSIAFGGGVFATAGSNGTILTSSDGVQWQRRASGTTNLLRGIAFANNQFIAVGVSGTVTISGAGATATTGKVGNLSTRGLVQSDPNFLIGGIIIQDSTKKILVRGIGPSLAAAGITNALPDPTLELHDSTPGSPPIASNDNWQTTQIGGVITSSQVAEISSSGLAPNDPKESAVIATLPPGNYTVIVRGANGTVGLGLVEVYAMP
;
A
#
# COMPACT_ATOMS: atom_id res chain seq x y z
N MET A 1 -41.80 35.37 12.65
CA MET A 1 -42.01 34.01 12.13
C MET A 1 -41.16 33.90 10.87
N LYS A 2 -39.97 33.30 11.03
CA LYS A 2 -38.89 33.23 10.03
C LYS A 2 -38.85 31.81 9.44
N ASN A 3 -38.46 31.74 8.17
CA ASN A 3 -37.83 30.61 7.47
C ASN A 3 -38.66 29.33 7.24
N ASP A 4 -39.42 29.34 6.13
CA ASP A 4 -39.92 28.11 5.46
C ASP A 4 -39.55 28.07 3.96
N SER A 5 -38.39 28.59 3.55
CA SER A 5 -37.93 28.53 2.14
C SER A 5 -36.64 27.74 1.87
N ILE A 6 -36.10 27.00 2.85
CA ILE A 6 -34.78 26.32 2.69
C ILE A 6 -34.86 24.78 2.71
N LYS A 7 -36.02 24.16 2.95
CA LYS A 7 -36.10 22.69 3.09
C LYS A 7 -36.36 21.86 1.82
N ASN A 8 -36.56 22.48 0.64
CA ASN A 8 -36.81 21.76 -0.61
C ASN A 8 -35.63 21.69 -1.60
N ARG A 9 -34.38 21.93 -1.15
CA ARG A 9 -33.19 21.91 -2.02
C ARG A 9 -32.21 20.73 -1.82
N ALA A 10 -32.60 19.69 -1.08
CA ALA A 10 -31.68 18.61 -0.71
C ALA A 10 -32.03 17.21 -1.25
N LEU A 11 -32.95 17.06 -2.21
CA LEU A 11 -33.40 15.74 -2.67
C LEU A 11 -33.49 15.65 -4.20
N ALA A 12 -32.34 15.50 -4.86
CA ALA A 12 -32.22 14.90 -6.21
C ALA A 12 -30.73 14.72 -6.60
N PHE A 13 -30.00 13.83 -5.91
CA PHE A 13 -28.75 13.28 -6.43
C PHE A 13 -28.71 11.79 -6.14
N LEU A 14 -29.44 11.02 -6.95
CA LEU A 14 -29.20 9.60 -7.12
C LEU A 14 -29.64 9.22 -8.53
N ALA A 15 -28.87 8.30 -9.15
CA ALA A 15 -29.08 7.59 -10.41
C ALA A 15 -28.41 8.26 -11.63
N ILE A 16 -27.53 7.67 -12.44
CA ILE A 16 -27.13 6.28 -12.72
C ILE A 16 -25.78 6.32 -13.49
N GLY A 17 -24.87 5.37 -13.23
CA GLY A 17 -23.95 4.83 -14.25
C GLY A 17 -22.63 5.57 -14.51
N LEU A 18 -21.74 5.60 -13.52
CA LEU A 18 -20.32 5.93 -13.74
C LEU A 18 -19.62 4.72 -14.39
N PHE A 19 -19.44 4.75 -15.70
CA PHE A 19 -18.50 3.88 -16.42
C PHE A 19 -17.43 4.79 -17.04
N ALA A 20 -16.32 4.97 -16.34
CA ALA A 20 -15.11 5.52 -16.95
C ALA A 20 -14.51 4.43 -17.85
N ILE A 21 -14.67 4.57 -19.17
CA ILE A 21 -13.93 3.74 -20.12
C ILE A 21 -12.54 4.37 -20.24
N ILE A 22 -11.56 3.79 -19.55
CA ILE A 22 -10.14 4.03 -19.83
C ILE A 22 -9.83 3.23 -21.11
N THR A 23 -10.00 3.83 -22.29
CA THR A 23 -9.33 3.33 -23.50
C THR A 23 -7.94 3.93 -23.51
N SER A 24 -6.99 3.25 -22.85
CA SER A 24 -5.58 3.44 -23.19
C SER A 24 -5.38 2.88 -24.60
N LEU A 25 -4.91 3.72 -25.52
CA LEU A 25 -4.41 3.25 -26.80
C LEU A 25 -3.20 2.35 -26.48
N LEU A 26 -3.35 1.05 -26.71
CA LEU A 26 -2.33 0.04 -26.47
C LEU A 26 -1.08 0.37 -27.30
N ALA A 27 -0.10 1.02 -26.68
CA ALA A 27 1.29 0.75 -27.04
C ALA A 27 1.50 -0.74 -26.78
N THR A 28 2.02 -1.45 -27.77
CA THR A 28 2.21 -2.91 -27.80
C THR A 28 3.25 -3.46 -26.80
N GLY A 29 3.45 -2.80 -25.67
CA GLY A 29 4.05 -3.41 -24.49
C GLY A 29 2.92 -3.98 -23.64
N ALA A 30 2.89 -5.29 -23.44
CA ALA A 30 2.15 -5.85 -22.31
C ALA A 30 2.48 -5.01 -21.08
N TYR A 31 1.48 -4.56 -20.31
CA TYR A 31 1.73 -3.98 -18.99
C TYR A 31 2.50 -5.04 -18.20
N ALA A 32 3.83 -4.90 -18.15
CA ALA A 32 4.67 -5.77 -17.35
C ALA A 32 4.20 -5.58 -15.91
N ASP A 33 3.87 -6.69 -15.25
CA ASP A 33 3.48 -6.64 -13.84
C ASP A 33 4.64 -5.99 -13.08
N PRO A 34 4.42 -4.89 -12.32
CA PRO A 34 5.48 -4.24 -11.56
C PRO A 34 6.23 -5.19 -10.62
N LEU A 35 5.61 -6.31 -10.24
CA LEU A 35 6.21 -7.37 -9.41
C LEU A 35 7.09 -8.34 -10.20
N ASP A 36 7.18 -8.23 -11.53
CA ASP A 36 8.11 -9.01 -12.35
C ASP A 36 9.53 -8.41 -12.40
N ASN A 37 9.69 -7.16 -11.96
CA ASN A 37 10.98 -6.49 -11.96
C ASN A 37 11.51 -6.31 -10.53
N TRP A 38 12.52 -7.10 -10.15
CA TRP A 38 13.23 -6.97 -8.88
C TRP A 38 14.69 -6.59 -9.13
N GLN A 39 15.16 -5.54 -8.47
CA GLN A 39 16.56 -5.10 -8.59
C GLN A 39 17.33 -5.44 -7.32
N VAL A 40 18.45 -6.14 -7.49
CA VAL A 40 19.32 -6.59 -6.41
C VAL A 40 20.46 -5.61 -6.21
N GLN A 41 20.75 -5.32 -4.94
CA GLN A 41 21.94 -4.62 -4.47
C GLN A 41 22.59 -5.42 -3.34
N HIS A 42 23.89 -5.19 -3.14
CA HIS A 42 24.66 -5.80 -2.07
C HIS A 42 25.29 -4.71 -1.20
N LEU A 43 24.80 -4.59 0.02
CA LEU A 43 25.36 -3.70 1.04
C LEU A 43 26.59 -4.34 1.67
N ALA A 44 27.51 -3.53 2.17
CA ALA A 44 28.75 -4.00 2.79
C ALA A 44 28.51 -4.54 4.22
N THR A 45 27.78 -5.66 4.33
CA THR A 45 27.40 -6.35 5.57
C THR A 45 27.05 -7.81 5.29
N ASP A 46 27.01 -8.65 6.33
CA ASP A 46 26.79 -10.10 6.16
C ASP A 46 25.31 -10.48 6.16
N ILE A 47 24.50 -10.02 7.11
CA ILE A 47 23.12 -10.49 7.26
C ILE A 47 22.19 -9.33 7.56
N LEU A 48 21.26 -9.08 6.63
CA LEU A 48 20.14 -8.15 6.79
C LEU A 48 18.87 -8.94 7.11
N THR A 49 18.00 -8.41 7.97
CA THR A 49 16.85 -9.16 8.50
C THR A 49 15.53 -8.41 8.50
N GLY A 50 15.55 -7.08 8.61
CA GLY A 50 14.33 -6.26 8.66
C GLY A 50 14.45 -5.03 7.78
N ALA A 51 13.31 -4.58 7.26
CA ALA A 51 13.21 -3.36 6.48
C ALA A 51 11.91 -2.62 6.84
N THR A 52 11.94 -1.30 6.82
CA THR A 52 10.74 -0.46 6.98
C THR A 52 10.91 0.87 6.24
N TYR A 53 9.83 1.64 6.16
CA TYR A 53 9.83 3.00 5.65
C TYR A 53 9.00 3.92 6.54
N GLY A 54 9.55 5.07 6.85
CA GLY A 54 8.93 6.09 7.68
C GLY A 54 9.60 7.42 7.52
N ASN A 55 8.90 8.52 7.75
CA ASN A 55 9.47 9.87 7.70
C ASN A 55 10.32 10.16 6.44
N GLY A 56 9.94 9.61 5.29
CA GLY A 56 10.67 9.81 4.02
C GLY A 56 11.92 8.95 3.86
N LEU A 57 12.19 8.00 4.76
CA LEU A 57 13.45 7.25 4.81
C LEU A 57 13.18 5.74 4.89
N TYR A 58 13.85 4.99 4.02
CA TYR A 58 13.97 3.54 4.13
C TYR A 58 15.01 3.21 5.20
N VAL A 59 14.68 2.28 6.08
CA VAL A 59 15.56 1.79 7.14
C VAL A 59 15.66 0.27 7.00
N ILE A 60 16.89 -0.24 6.96
CA ILE A 60 17.20 -1.67 7.00
C ILE A 60 18.07 -1.95 8.22
N VAL A 61 17.77 -3.05 8.92
CA VAL A 61 18.57 -3.54 10.05
C VAL A 61 19.19 -4.89 9.74
N GLY A 62 20.34 -5.19 10.36
CA GLY A 62 21.07 -6.43 10.18
C GLY A 62 21.78 -6.93 11.43
N GLN A 63 21.97 -8.25 11.51
CA GLN A 63 22.42 -8.98 12.69
C GLN A 63 23.86 -8.65 13.08
N THR A 64 24.78 -8.64 12.12
CA THR A 64 26.21 -8.51 12.40
C THR A 64 26.57 -7.10 12.87
N ASN A 65 27.01 -6.91 14.12
CA ASN A 65 27.47 -5.61 14.67
C ASN A 65 26.40 -4.51 14.69
N GLY A 66 25.12 -4.87 14.67
CA GLY A 66 24.04 -3.90 14.77
C GLY A 66 23.98 -2.94 13.60
N LYS A 67 24.07 -3.50 12.38
CA LYS A 67 24.07 -2.72 11.16
C LYS A 67 22.72 -2.05 10.96
N ILE A 68 22.77 -0.75 10.71
CA ILE A 68 21.61 0.05 10.29
C ILE A 68 21.98 0.74 8.99
N TRP A 69 21.15 0.58 7.97
CA TRP A 69 21.31 1.24 6.68
C TRP A 69 20.10 2.11 6.41
N THR A 70 20.34 3.29 5.87
CA THR A 70 19.28 4.22 5.50
C THR A 70 19.37 4.60 4.03
N SER A 71 18.24 4.77 3.38
CA SER A 71 18.19 5.27 2.00
C SER A 71 16.98 6.20 1.82
N PRO A 72 17.11 7.31 1.09
CA PRO A 72 15.96 8.13 0.70
C PRO A 72 15.23 7.58 -0.55
N ASP A 73 15.88 6.73 -1.35
CA ASP A 73 15.46 6.41 -2.72
C ASP A 73 15.56 4.92 -3.09
N THR A 74 15.96 4.05 -2.16
CA THR A 74 16.30 2.62 -2.35
C THR A 74 17.51 2.33 -3.24
N VAL A 75 18.19 3.36 -3.76
CA VAL A 75 19.35 3.24 -4.65
C VAL A 75 20.63 3.57 -3.91
N THR A 76 20.62 4.67 -3.17
CA THR A 76 21.78 5.14 -2.41
C THR A 76 21.60 4.78 -0.94
N TRP A 77 22.44 3.85 -0.47
CA TRP A 77 22.41 3.38 0.91
C TRP A 77 23.55 3.99 1.72
N THR A 78 23.22 4.52 2.90
CA THR A 78 24.18 5.05 3.87
C THR A 78 24.24 4.16 5.10
N ASP A 79 25.44 3.72 5.47
CA ASP A 79 25.69 3.00 6.72
C ASP A 79 25.54 3.97 7.91
N ARG A 80 24.67 3.63 8.87
CA ARG A 80 24.39 4.38 10.11
C ARG A 80 24.78 3.62 11.37
N THR A 81 25.60 2.59 11.23
CA THR A 81 25.97 1.68 12.32
C THR A 81 26.68 2.40 13.45
N ARG A 82 26.27 2.10 14.69
CA ARG A 82 26.86 2.69 15.90
C ARG A 82 27.85 1.80 16.65
N ASN A 83 28.14 0.58 16.17
CA ASN A 83 28.99 -0.41 16.86
C ASN A 83 28.50 -0.70 18.30
N THR A 84 27.19 -0.79 18.49
CA THR A 84 26.52 -0.93 19.80
C THR A 84 26.09 -2.37 20.09
N GLY A 85 26.77 -3.39 19.56
CA GLY A 85 26.33 -4.80 19.66
C GLY A 85 25.33 -5.22 18.58
N ASP A 86 24.83 -6.46 18.63
CA ASP A 86 23.99 -7.04 17.58
C ASP A 86 22.52 -6.56 17.64
N LEU A 87 22.06 -5.91 16.57
CA LEU A 87 20.63 -5.58 16.37
C LEU A 87 20.00 -6.71 15.60
N SER A 88 18.93 -7.29 16.12
CA SER A 88 18.56 -8.63 15.72
C SER A 88 17.06 -8.80 15.78
N HIS A 89 16.42 -8.42 14.68
CA HIS A 89 15.77 -9.33 13.72
C HIS A 89 14.82 -8.51 12.84
N ASP A 90 14.24 -7.45 13.39
CA ASP A 90 13.21 -6.68 12.70
C ASP A 90 13.17 -5.20 13.09
N VAL A 91 12.53 -4.40 12.24
CA VAL A 91 12.31 -2.97 12.43
C VAL A 91 10.93 -2.59 11.93
N THR A 92 10.18 -1.83 12.74
CA THR A 92 8.87 -1.29 12.36
C THR A 92 8.88 0.23 12.51
N PHE A 93 8.16 0.92 11.63
CA PHE A 93 7.85 2.33 11.79
C PHE A 93 6.36 2.51 12.02
N ALA A 94 6.00 3.19 13.11
CA ALA A 94 4.63 3.60 13.38
C ALA A 94 4.62 4.77 14.38
N ASN A 95 3.55 5.55 14.43
CA ASN A 95 3.41 6.68 15.36
C ASN A 95 4.60 7.67 15.34
N GLY A 96 5.26 7.83 14.18
CA GLY A 96 6.41 8.74 14.04
C GLY A 96 7.73 8.20 14.62
N VAL A 97 7.76 6.95 15.08
CA VAL A 97 8.93 6.31 15.67
C VAL A 97 9.29 5.02 14.92
N PHE A 98 10.57 4.85 14.66
CA PHE A 98 11.18 3.59 14.28
C PHE A 98 11.52 2.81 15.54
N VAL A 99 11.17 1.53 15.57
CA VAL A 99 11.47 0.61 16.66
C VAL A 99 12.15 -0.63 16.08
N ALA A 100 13.33 -0.95 16.59
CA ALA A 100 14.08 -2.15 16.22
C ALA A 100 14.31 -3.03 17.46
N GLY A 101 14.08 -4.34 17.30
CA GLY A 101 14.42 -5.35 18.31
C GLY A 101 15.82 -5.92 18.11
N GLY A 102 16.49 -6.36 19.17
CA GLY A 102 17.81 -6.95 19.08
C GLY A 102 18.30 -7.72 20.29
N ARG A 103 19.48 -8.33 20.12
CA ARG A 103 20.13 -9.20 21.10
C ARG A 103 21.43 -8.56 21.58
N TYR A 104 21.48 -8.13 22.85
CA TYR A 104 22.67 -7.50 23.39
C TYR A 104 23.66 -8.53 23.93
N SER A 105 24.88 -8.58 23.39
CA SER A 105 25.87 -9.62 23.67
C SER A 105 26.71 -9.42 24.95
N ASN A 106 26.50 -8.33 25.72
CA ASN A 106 27.32 -8.04 26.91
C ASN A 106 26.48 -7.64 28.15
N PRO A 107 26.28 -8.53 29.15
CA PRO A 107 25.66 -8.20 30.44
C PRO A 107 26.54 -7.23 31.27
N PRO A 108 25.99 -6.40 32.20
CA PRO A 108 24.72 -6.58 32.92
C PRO A 108 23.58 -5.60 32.52
N TYR A 109 23.76 -4.81 31.46
CA TYR A 109 22.81 -3.77 31.05
C TYR A 109 22.57 -3.86 29.55
N GLY A 110 21.47 -4.43 29.10
CA GLY A 110 21.22 -4.64 27.67
C GLY A 110 19.77 -4.42 27.31
N ASN A 111 19.41 -3.16 27.07
CA ASN A 111 18.10 -2.75 26.57
C ASN A 111 17.94 -3.27 25.13
N PRO A 112 17.06 -4.23 24.85
CA PRO A 112 17.01 -4.94 23.58
C PRO A 112 16.18 -4.22 22.51
N ILE A 113 15.68 -3.02 22.82
CA ILE A 113 14.88 -2.20 21.92
C ILE A 113 15.61 -0.90 21.64
N LEU A 114 15.82 -0.62 20.36
CA LEU A 114 16.27 0.68 19.89
C LEU A 114 15.11 1.46 19.28
N VAL A 115 15.08 2.77 19.53
CA VAL A 115 14.12 3.68 18.91
C VAL A 115 14.80 4.83 18.22
N SER A 116 14.16 5.37 17.20
CA SER A 116 14.59 6.57 16.49
C SER A 116 13.38 7.31 15.94
N THR A 117 13.40 8.65 15.97
CA THR A 117 12.35 9.46 15.32
C THR A 117 12.74 9.91 13.90
N ASP A 118 14.03 9.81 13.55
CA ASP A 118 14.57 10.26 12.25
C ASP A 118 15.18 9.11 11.42
N GLY A 119 15.25 7.89 11.98
CA GLY A 119 15.87 6.72 11.37
C GLY A 119 17.41 6.76 11.37
N ILE A 120 18.02 7.82 11.89
CA ILE A 120 19.46 8.08 11.86
C ILE A 120 20.05 8.05 13.28
N ASN A 121 19.39 8.71 14.22
CA ASN A 121 19.78 8.78 15.62
C ASN A 121 18.97 7.78 16.42
N TRP A 122 19.64 6.70 16.80
CA TRP A 122 19.04 5.61 17.56
C TRP A 122 19.45 5.67 19.03
N MET A 123 18.47 5.45 19.91
CA MET A 123 18.67 5.38 21.35
C MET A 123 18.11 4.06 21.90
N PRO A 124 18.84 3.38 22.81
CA PRO A 124 18.31 2.22 23.52
C PRO A 124 17.26 2.66 24.54
N VAL A 125 16.19 1.89 24.68
CA VAL A 125 15.14 2.17 25.67
C VAL A 125 14.99 1.03 26.65
N ALA A 126 14.88 1.36 27.94
CA ALA A 126 14.74 0.38 29.01
C ALA A 126 13.47 -0.44 28.82
N SER A 127 13.62 -1.76 28.74
CA SER A 127 12.52 -2.72 28.89
C SER A 127 12.56 -3.31 30.29
N ASP A 128 11.39 -3.55 30.87
CA ASP A 128 11.22 -4.19 32.18
C ASP A 128 11.46 -5.72 32.16
N GLY A 129 11.69 -6.31 30.98
CA GLY A 129 11.85 -7.75 30.77
C GLY A 129 13.28 -8.22 30.43
N TYR A 130 13.55 -9.49 30.74
CA TYR A 130 14.70 -10.27 30.29
C TYR A 130 14.33 -11.01 29.01
N GLY A 131 14.81 -10.60 27.83
CA GLY A 131 14.52 -11.33 26.59
C GLY A 131 15.13 -10.69 25.34
N ASP A 132 15.32 -11.50 24.31
CA ASP A 132 15.75 -11.07 22.97
C ASP A 132 14.50 -10.93 22.07
N PRO A 133 13.91 -9.73 21.87
CA PRO A 133 12.79 -9.49 20.97
C PRO A 133 13.18 -9.78 19.54
N LEU A 134 12.60 -10.84 18.98
CA LEU A 134 12.90 -11.35 17.64
C LEU A 134 12.05 -10.68 16.54
N SER A 135 11.00 -9.97 16.93
CA SER A 135 10.15 -9.25 15.99
C SER A 135 9.62 -8.00 16.69
N VAL A 136 9.33 -6.96 15.93
CA VAL A 136 8.55 -5.81 16.38
C VAL A 136 7.48 -5.55 15.34
N ARG A 137 6.22 -5.42 15.75
CA ARG A 137 5.09 -5.12 14.86
C ARG A 137 4.18 -4.10 15.50
N PHE A 138 3.60 -3.21 14.68
CA PHE A 138 2.59 -2.27 15.13
C PHE A 138 1.22 -2.74 14.64
N LEU A 139 0.35 -3.11 15.58
CA LEU A 139 -0.94 -3.73 15.30
C LEU A 139 -1.98 -3.16 16.25
N ASN A 140 -3.16 -2.79 15.73
CA ASN A 140 -4.26 -2.28 16.54
C ASN A 140 -3.82 -1.17 17.53
N ASN A 141 -3.03 -0.20 17.04
CA ASN A 141 -2.47 0.93 17.80
C ASN A 141 -1.48 0.57 18.93
N VAL A 142 -0.90 -0.63 18.92
CA VAL A 142 0.06 -1.09 19.91
C VAL A 142 1.25 -1.74 19.22
N PHE A 143 2.46 -1.42 19.66
CA PHE A 143 3.66 -2.18 19.35
C PHE A 143 3.67 -3.47 20.14
N TYR A 144 3.94 -4.58 19.47
CA TYR A 144 4.18 -5.89 20.05
C TYR A 144 5.60 -6.32 19.68
N ALA A 145 6.38 -6.65 20.69
CA ALA A 145 7.71 -7.21 20.53
C ALA A 145 7.77 -8.55 21.27
N PRO A 146 7.36 -9.65 20.61
CA PRO A 146 7.44 -10.95 21.23
C PRO A 146 8.92 -11.41 21.29
N ASP A 147 9.28 -12.03 22.40
CA ASP A 147 10.67 -12.42 22.69
C ASP A 147 10.97 -13.87 22.33
N SER A 148 12.24 -14.26 22.44
CA SER A 148 12.69 -15.65 22.25
C SER A 148 12.21 -16.62 23.34
N GLY A 149 11.46 -16.13 24.34
CA GLY A 149 10.84 -16.87 25.43
C GLY A 149 9.32 -16.96 25.26
N THR A 150 8.57 -16.56 26.29
CA THR A 150 7.09 -16.55 26.29
C THR A 150 6.52 -15.16 26.53
N ASP A 151 7.38 -14.15 26.61
CA ASP A 151 6.97 -12.80 26.95
C ASP A 151 6.73 -11.98 25.69
N ILE A 152 5.72 -11.13 25.76
CA ILE A 152 5.37 -10.22 24.69
C ILE A 152 5.39 -8.83 25.31
N LEU A 153 6.41 -8.08 24.94
CA LEU A 153 6.52 -6.69 25.35
C LEU A 153 5.53 -5.87 24.53
N THR A 154 4.87 -4.93 25.19
CA THR A 154 3.92 -4.02 24.53
C THR A 154 4.25 -2.58 24.80
N SER A 155 3.94 -1.73 23.82
CA SER A 155 4.12 -0.28 23.95
C SER A 155 3.11 0.46 23.07
N THR A 156 2.55 1.56 23.55
CA THR A 156 1.65 2.42 22.77
C THR A 156 2.38 3.54 22.03
N ASP A 157 3.57 3.92 22.51
CA ASP A 157 4.39 5.03 22.02
C ASP A 157 5.70 4.56 21.38
N GLY A 158 6.02 3.27 21.45
CA GLY A 158 7.27 2.67 21.00
C GLY A 158 8.47 2.96 21.91
N ILE A 159 8.28 3.75 22.97
CA ILE A 159 9.34 4.22 23.88
C ILE A 159 9.15 3.58 25.25
N SER A 160 7.96 3.64 25.82
CA SER A 160 7.64 3.06 27.12
C SER A 160 7.18 1.63 26.91
N TRP A 161 7.99 0.65 27.32
CA TRP A 161 7.68 -0.77 27.19
C TRP A 161 7.30 -1.38 28.52
N GLY A 162 6.24 -2.18 28.51
CA GLY A 162 5.79 -2.94 29.66
C GLY A 162 5.57 -4.42 29.33
N GLY A 163 5.96 -5.28 30.27
CA GLY A 163 5.62 -6.69 30.36
C GLY A 163 4.68 -6.92 31.55
N GLY A 164 3.64 -7.73 31.38
CA GLY A 164 2.85 -8.15 32.54
C GLY A 164 3.67 -9.12 33.39
N ASN A 165 3.78 -8.81 34.68
CA ASN A 165 4.40 -9.68 35.66
C ASN A 165 3.58 -10.98 35.81
N ASN A 166 3.88 -12.05 35.06
CA ASN A 166 3.56 -13.40 35.53
C ASN A 166 4.44 -14.48 34.91
N ARG A 167 5.39 -14.97 35.73
CA ARG A 167 6.36 -16.00 35.37
C ARG A 167 5.72 -17.40 35.40
N TYR A 168 5.54 -18.01 34.24
CA TYR A 168 5.49 -19.47 34.13
C TYR A 168 6.32 -19.91 32.92
N VAL A 169 7.47 -20.54 33.17
CA VAL A 169 8.42 -20.98 32.14
C VAL A 169 8.27 -22.47 31.85
N PRO A 170 7.79 -22.83 30.66
CA PRO A 170 8.31 -23.96 29.89
C PRO A 170 9.03 -23.45 28.61
N PRO A 171 9.95 -24.23 28.01
CA PRO A 171 10.96 -23.72 27.09
C PRO A 171 10.47 -23.36 25.67
N ALA A 172 11.08 -22.31 25.11
CA ALA A 172 11.42 -22.08 23.69
C ALA A 172 10.30 -22.15 22.64
N ILE A 173 9.26 -21.32 22.76
CA ILE A 173 8.37 -21.04 21.63
C ILE A 173 8.89 -19.79 20.92
N LYS A 174 9.56 -19.95 19.78
CA LYS A 174 10.01 -18.80 18.99
C LYS A 174 8.83 -18.25 18.20
N SER A 175 8.33 -17.08 18.56
CA SER A 175 7.39 -16.34 17.72
C SER A 175 8.16 -15.65 16.60
N GLU A 176 7.79 -15.95 15.35
CA GLU A 176 8.48 -15.40 14.18
C GLU A 176 7.64 -14.32 13.48
N GLY A 177 6.34 -14.25 13.81
CA GLY A 177 5.46 -13.19 13.33
C GLY A 177 4.15 -13.08 14.11
N ILE A 178 3.59 -11.87 14.11
CA ILE A 178 2.26 -11.57 14.63
C ILE A 178 1.49 -10.73 13.61
N ALA A 179 0.20 -11.03 13.44
CA ALA A 179 -0.73 -10.29 12.61
C ALA A 179 -2.02 -9.99 13.39
N PHE A 180 -2.71 -8.94 12.98
CA PHE A 180 -4.03 -8.58 13.49
C PHE A 180 -4.98 -8.31 12.34
N GLY A 181 -6.17 -8.90 12.39
CA GLY A 181 -7.17 -8.79 11.34
C GLY A 181 -8.49 -9.40 11.77
N ASN A 182 -9.60 -8.88 11.27
CA ASN A 182 -10.94 -9.39 11.62
C ASN A 182 -11.19 -9.52 13.14
N GLY A 183 -10.59 -8.62 13.94
CA GLY A 183 -10.69 -8.65 15.41
C GLY A 183 -9.86 -9.74 16.09
N MET A 184 -9.02 -10.47 15.36
CA MET A 184 -8.21 -11.58 15.87
C MET A 184 -6.71 -11.23 15.80
N TYR A 185 -6.00 -11.52 16.88
CA TYR A 185 -4.54 -11.60 16.90
C TYR A 185 -4.12 -13.01 16.51
N VAL A 186 -3.10 -13.14 15.68
CA VAL A 186 -2.55 -14.43 15.22
C VAL A 186 -1.03 -14.39 15.34
N ILE A 187 -0.45 -15.40 15.99
CA ILE A 187 1.00 -15.57 16.16
C ILE A 187 1.43 -16.89 15.52
N ALA A 188 2.49 -16.85 14.71
CA ALA A 188 3.13 -18.01 14.10
C ALA A 188 4.37 -18.44 14.89
N PHE A 189 4.55 -19.76 15.03
CA PHE A 189 5.64 -20.35 15.81
C PHE A 189 6.68 -21.04 14.92
N GLY A 190 7.94 -20.61 15.05
CA GLY A 190 9.11 -21.20 14.37
C GLY A 190 9.51 -22.57 14.92
N THR A 191 9.00 -22.95 16.09
CA THR A 191 9.08 -24.31 16.64
C THR A 191 7.67 -24.80 16.97
N PRO A 192 7.17 -25.85 16.28
CA PRO A 192 5.87 -26.40 16.59
C PRO A 192 5.81 -26.89 18.04
N VAL A 193 4.78 -26.47 18.76
CA VAL A 193 4.57 -26.78 20.18
C VAL A 193 3.97 -28.18 20.29
N THR A 194 4.72 -29.10 20.91
CA THR A 194 4.35 -30.52 21.01
C THR A 194 4.27 -31.05 22.45
N SER A 195 4.79 -30.32 23.44
CA SER A 195 4.93 -30.81 24.82
C SER A 195 4.58 -29.79 25.90
N GLN A 196 3.72 -28.80 25.62
CA GLN A 196 3.24 -27.86 26.62
C GLN A 196 2.02 -28.46 27.36
N PRO A 197 1.84 -28.24 28.69
CA PRO A 197 0.66 -28.75 29.42
C PRO A 197 -0.70 -28.34 28.85
N ALA A 198 -0.73 -27.33 27.97
CA ALA A 198 -1.90 -26.80 27.30
C ALA A 198 -2.18 -27.43 25.92
N VAL A 199 -1.30 -28.27 25.39
CA VAL A 199 -1.44 -28.96 24.10
C VAL A 199 -1.80 -30.43 24.35
N PRO A 200 -2.90 -30.96 23.79
CA PRO A 200 -3.26 -32.36 23.98
C PRO A 200 -2.17 -33.31 23.47
N PRO A 201 -1.94 -34.46 24.12
CA PRO A 201 -0.98 -35.46 23.64
C PRO A 201 -1.25 -35.84 22.18
N GLY A 202 -0.22 -35.74 21.32
CA GLY A 202 -0.32 -36.04 19.88
C GLY A 202 -0.81 -34.90 18.99
N VAL A 203 -1.04 -33.70 19.55
CA VAL A 203 -1.35 -32.48 18.78
C VAL A 203 -0.09 -31.64 18.62
N THR A 204 0.15 -31.17 17.41
CA THR A 204 1.19 -30.17 17.10
C THR A 204 0.52 -28.83 16.85
N ALA A 205 0.84 -27.82 17.67
CA ALA A 205 0.33 -26.46 17.49
C ALA A 205 1.43 -25.53 16.98
N ASN A 206 1.19 -24.83 15.87
CA ASN A 206 2.13 -23.88 15.26
C ASN A 206 1.52 -22.48 15.07
N ILE A 207 0.27 -22.31 15.47
CA ILE A 207 -0.43 -21.01 15.53
C ILE A 207 -1.03 -20.81 16.92
N TRP A 208 -0.99 -19.58 17.41
CA TRP A 208 -1.87 -19.09 18.47
C TRP A 208 -2.76 -17.97 17.94
N SER A 209 -4.01 -17.92 18.40
CA SER A 209 -4.96 -16.88 18.01
C SER A 209 -6.05 -16.61 19.04
N ASP A 210 -6.31 -15.33 19.30
CA ASP A 210 -7.33 -14.86 20.25
C ASP A 210 -7.87 -13.49 19.83
N SER A 211 -9.10 -13.18 20.23
CA SER A 211 -9.68 -11.84 20.04
C SER A 211 -9.13 -10.83 21.05
N ASN A 212 -8.64 -11.31 22.19
CA ASN A 212 -7.96 -10.49 23.18
C ASN A 212 -6.50 -10.27 22.77
N PRO A 213 -5.94 -9.07 23.06
CA PRO A 213 -4.53 -8.82 22.79
C PRO A 213 -3.68 -9.83 23.56
N PRO A 214 -2.60 -10.34 22.94
CA PRO A 214 -1.67 -11.21 23.62
C PRO A 214 -1.08 -10.49 24.83
N ARG A 215 -1.03 -11.17 25.97
CA ARG A 215 -0.41 -10.70 27.21
C ARG A 215 0.76 -11.60 27.55
N SER A 216 1.74 -11.05 28.26
CA SER A 216 2.86 -11.79 28.88
C SER A 216 2.34 -12.97 29.71
N GLY A 217 2.90 -14.15 29.47
CA GLY A 217 2.35 -15.41 29.95
C GLY A 217 1.02 -15.70 29.28
N PHE A 218 1.05 -16.49 28.19
CA PHE A 218 -0.15 -17.00 27.51
C PHE A 218 -1.20 -17.40 28.57
N PRO A 219 -2.37 -16.73 28.66
CA PRO A 219 -3.31 -16.96 29.74
C PRO A 219 -3.76 -18.42 29.68
N GLY A 220 -3.23 -19.23 30.59
CA GLY A 220 -3.65 -20.61 30.74
C GLY A 220 -5.04 -20.62 31.37
N PRO A 221 -5.99 -21.41 30.87
CA PRO A 221 -7.16 -21.72 31.66
C PRO A 221 -6.75 -22.62 32.82
N VAL A 222 -7.34 -22.33 33.97
CA VAL A 222 -7.53 -23.30 35.04
C VAL A 222 -8.22 -24.51 34.39
N ASN A 223 -7.53 -25.66 34.31
CA ASN A 223 -7.96 -26.97 33.75
C ASN A 223 -7.34 -27.44 32.40
N GLY A 224 -6.15 -26.97 31.98
CA GLY A 224 -5.25 -27.79 31.14
C GLY A 224 -5.47 -27.83 29.62
N TYR A 225 -6.17 -26.86 29.01
CA TYR A 225 -6.20 -26.69 27.55
C TYR A 225 -6.37 -25.21 27.20
N ASN A 226 -5.36 -24.55 26.64
CA ASN A 226 -5.51 -23.16 26.20
C ASN A 226 -6.18 -23.14 24.81
N PRO A 227 -7.45 -22.69 24.70
CA PRO A 227 -8.23 -22.78 23.46
C PRO A 227 -7.67 -21.91 22.34
N SER A 228 -6.64 -21.11 22.59
CA SER A 228 -6.09 -20.16 21.63
C SER A 228 -4.95 -20.78 20.80
N PHE A 229 -4.38 -21.93 21.19
CA PHE A 229 -3.50 -22.71 20.30
C PHE A 229 -4.30 -23.44 19.22
N ARG A 230 -3.86 -23.35 17.96
CA ARG A 230 -4.53 -23.93 16.79
C ARG A 230 -3.71 -25.07 16.21
N ASN A 231 -4.37 -26.21 16.00
CA ASN A 231 -3.88 -27.23 15.07
C ASN A 231 -4.24 -26.79 13.66
N THR A 232 -3.23 -26.56 12.83
CA THR A 232 -3.39 -26.07 11.45
C THR A 232 -3.40 -27.18 10.40
N GLY A 233 -3.24 -28.43 10.82
CA GLY A 233 -3.09 -29.58 9.93
C GLY A 233 -1.68 -29.75 9.34
N THR A 234 -0.71 -28.91 9.73
CA THR A 234 0.71 -29.07 9.37
C THR A 234 1.58 -29.11 10.62
N THR A 235 2.65 -29.92 10.56
CA THR A 235 3.70 -30.00 11.58
C THR A 235 4.90 -29.11 11.26
N ALA A 236 4.85 -28.36 10.15
CA ALA A 236 5.93 -27.45 9.76
C ALA A 236 6.06 -26.27 10.73
N ALA A 237 7.30 -25.82 10.91
CA ALA A 237 7.61 -24.53 11.53
C ALA A 237 7.06 -23.40 10.66
N LEU A 238 6.50 -22.36 11.28
CA LEU A 238 5.97 -21.19 10.61
C LEU A 238 6.84 -19.97 10.98
N PHE A 239 7.36 -19.29 9.96
CA PHE A 239 8.32 -18.20 10.10
C PHE A 239 7.69 -16.80 9.91
N GLY A 240 6.44 -16.73 9.47
CA GLY A 240 5.76 -15.45 9.34
C GLY A 240 4.26 -15.58 9.18
N VAL A 241 3.54 -14.52 9.54
CA VAL A 241 2.11 -14.38 9.31
C VAL A 241 1.78 -12.93 8.93
N ALA A 242 0.90 -12.76 7.94
CA ALA A 242 0.36 -11.48 7.53
C ALA A 242 -1.17 -11.56 7.40
N TYR A 243 -1.84 -10.41 7.52
CA TYR A 243 -3.27 -10.27 7.25
C TYR A 243 -3.50 -9.22 6.17
N GLY A 244 -4.37 -9.54 5.22
CA GLY A 244 -4.70 -8.70 4.08
C GLY A 244 -5.82 -9.30 3.25
N ASN A 245 -6.55 -8.49 2.47
CA ASN A 245 -7.69 -8.97 1.66
C ASN A 245 -8.64 -9.90 2.43
N SER A 246 -8.89 -9.58 3.70
CA SER A 246 -9.75 -10.35 4.61
C SER A 246 -9.29 -11.80 4.88
N THR A 247 -8.01 -12.11 4.72
CA THR A 247 -7.45 -13.42 5.04
C THR A 247 -6.13 -13.31 5.80
N PHE A 248 -5.90 -14.21 6.74
CA PHE A 248 -4.59 -14.49 7.28
C PHE A 248 -3.84 -15.44 6.34
N VAL A 249 -2.53 -15.24 6.22
CA VAL A 249 -1.60 -16.11 5.50
C VAL A 249 -0.39 -16.33 6.41
N ALA A 250 -0.08 -17.59 6.71
CA ALA A 250 1.14 -17.97 7.41
C ALA A 250 2.02 -18.84 6.51
N VAL A 251 3.33 -18.65 6.64
CA VAL A 251 4.36 -19.26 5.77
C VAL A 251 5.45 -19.92 6.59
N GLY A 252 6.16 -20.89 6.02
CA GLY A 252 7.20 -21.58 6.77
C GLY A 252 8.02 -22.61 6.02
N ASP A 253 8.46 -23.62 6.76
CA ASP A 253 9.39 -24.68 6.33
C ASP A 253 8.84 -25.49 5.15
N GLY A 254 9.74 -25.92 4.26
CA GLY A 254 9.40 -26.77 3.11
C GLY A 254 8.41 -26.15 2.12
N GLY A 255 8.36 -24.82 2.01
CA GLY A 255 7.40 -24.11 1.15
C GLY A 255 5.97 -24.08 1.70
N THR A 256 5.79 -24.33 3.00
CA THR A 256 4.46 -24.36 3.63
C THR A 256 3.76 -23.01 3.52
N ILE A 257 2.53 -23.01 3.03
CA ILE A 257 1.60 -21.87 3.10
C ILE A 257 0.26 -22.38 3.65
N ILE A 258 -0.27 -21.68 4.65
CA ILE A 258 -1.61 -21.91 5.19
C ILE A 258 -2.39 -20.59 5.23
N THR A 259 -3.69 -20.65 4.96
CA THR A 259 -4.58 -19.48 5.01
C THR A 259 -5.73 -19.69 5.96
N SER A 260 -6.22 -18.61 6.57
CA SER A 260 -7.40 -18.64 7.42
C SER A 260 -8.20 -17.32 7.32
N PRO A 261 -9.53 -17.37 7.09
CA PRO A 261 -10.37 -16.18 7.11
C PRO A 261 -10.71 -15.69 8.54
N ASP A 262 -10.58 -16.57 9.54
CA ASP A 262 -11.04 -16.35 10.93
C ASP A 262 -9.90 -16.43 11.97
N GLY A 263 -8.68 -16.79 11.55
CA GLY A 263 -7.53 -17.04 12.43
C GLY A 263 -7.60 -18.36 13.20
N ILE A 264 -8.69 -19.12 13.06
CA ILE A 264 -9.00 -20.33 13.85
C ILE A 264 -8.90 -21.57 12.97
N SER A 265 -9.55 -21.54 11.81
CA SER A 265 -9.64 -22.65 10.85
C SER A 265 -8.65 -22.40 9.71
N TRP A 266 -7.69 -23.30 9.54
CA TRP A 266 -6.60 -23.13 8.59
C TRP A 266 -6.69 -24.13 7.43
N THR A 267 -6.30 -23.68 6.24
CA THR A 267 -6.27 -24.48 5.01
C THR A 267 -4.90 -24.39 4.36
N THR A 268 -4.28 -25.52 4.07
CA THR A 268 -3.01 -25.59 3.32
C THR A 268 -3.18 -25.15 1.88
N ARG A 269 -2.23 -24.38 1.37
CA ARG A 269 -2.16 -23.91 -0.02
C ARG A 269 -0.90 -24.43 -0.69
N THR A 270 -0.97 -24.60 -2.01
CA THR A 270 0.19 -24.99 -2.82
C THR A 270 1.01 -23.75 -3.14
N SER A 271 2.28 -23.74 -2.72
CA SER A 271 3.23 -22.66 -3.01
C SER A 271 3.96 -22.83 -4.34
N GLY A 272 4.05 -24.07 -4.85
CA GLY A 272 4.82 -24.41 -6.05
C GLY A 272 6.33 -24.51 -5.82
N THR A 273 6.79 -24.50 -4.56
CA THR A 273 8.21 -24.66 -4.20
C THR A 273 8.34 -25.53 -2.93
N THR A 274 9.55 -26.06 -2.71
CA THR A 274 9.95 -26.71 -1.46
C THR A 274 10.94 -25.86 -0.67
N ASP A 275 11.31 -24.68 -1.17
CA ASP A 275 12.17 -23.73 -0.46
C ASP A 275 11.47 -23.21 0.79
N ASN A 276 12.23 -23.02 1.87
CA ASN A 276 11.70 -22.40 3.09
C ASN A 276 11.28 -20.95 2.83
N LEU A 277 10.13 -20.55 3.38
CA LEU A 277 9.58 -19.21 3.29
C LEU A 277 9.76 -18.52 4.65
N ASP A 278 10.80 -17.68 4.78
CA ASP A 278 11.25 -17.10 6.05
C ASP A 278 10.40 -15.88 6.47
N SER A 279 9.77 -15.18 5.53
CA SER A 279 9.02 -13.95 5.84
C SER A 279 7.87 -13.70 4.87
N ILE A 280 6.84 -12.98 5.34
CA ILE A 280 5.68 -12.56 4.56
C ILE A 280 5.27 -11.13 4.92
N ALA A 281 4.91 -10.35 3.90
CA ALA A 281 4.30 -9.03 4.04
C ALA A 281 3.04 -8.91 3.19
N PHE A 282 2.14 -8.02 3.59
CA PHE A 282 0.99 -7.62 2.78
C PHE A 282 1.01 -6.11 2.55
N GLY A 283 0.75 -5.69 1.31
CA GLY A 283 0.63 -4.30 0.93
C GLY A 283 0.36 -4.14 -0.56
N GLY A 284 -0.19 -2.99 -0.97
CA GLY A 284 -0.59 -2.78 -2.37
C GLY A 284 -1.65 -3.77 -2.87
N GLY A 285 -2.40 -4.42 -1.97
CA GLY A 285 -3.38 -5.45 -2.30
C GLY A 285 -2.80 -6.85 -2.57
N VAL A 286 -1.51 -7.06 -2.30
CA VAL A 286 -0.78 -8.30 -2.60
C VAL A 286 -0.04 -8.81 -1.36
N PHE A 287 -0.03 -10.13 -1.18
CA PHE A 287 0.91 -10.82 -0.30
C PHE A 287 2.20 -11.12 -1.04
N ALA A 288 3.34 -10.89 -0.39
CA ALA A 288 4.65 -11.28 -0.90
C ALA A 288 5.43 -12.04 0.18
N THR A 289 6.03 -13.17 -0.20
CA THR A 289 6.90 -13.98 0.68
C THR A 289 8.33 -13.91 0.19
N ALA A 290 9.28 -14.05 1.10
CA ALA A 290 10.70 -14.19 0.80
C ALA A 290 11.31 -15.37 1.56
N GLY A 291 12.33 -16.02 1.01
CA GLY A 291 12.94 -17.18 1.66
C GLY A 291 14.21 -17.72 1.00
N SER A 292 14.41 -19.02 1.14
CA SER A 292 15.61 -19.75 0.66
C SER A 292 15.79 -19.66 -0.85
N ASN A 293 17.04 -19.75 -1.30
CA ASN A 293 17.42 -19.71 -2.71
C ASN A 293 16.91 -18.46 -3.47
N GLY A 294 16.77 -17.33 -2.77
CA GLY A 294 16.21 -16.10 -3.32
C GLY A 294 14.73 -16.20 -3.70
N THR A 295 14.00 -17.17 -3.18
CA THR A 295 12.60 -17.39 -3.56
C THR A 295 11.71 -16.25 -3.09
N ILE A 296 10.99 -15.66 -4.05
CA ILE A 296 9.91 -14.71 -3.84
C ILE A 296 8.64 -15.27 -4.46
N LEU A 297 7.56 -15.32 -3.68
CA LEU A 297 6.22 -15.67 -4.17
C LEU A 297 5.28 -14.50 -3.90
N THR A 298 4.34 -14.27 -4.81
CA THR A 298 3.30 -13.24 -4.64
C THR A 298 1.90 -13.80 -4.88
N SER A 299 0.91 -13.25 -4.19
CA SER A 299 -0.49 -13.64 -4.36
C SER A 299 -1.43 -12.49 -4.00
N SER A 300 -2.46 -12.23 -4.82
CA SER A 300 -3.52 -11.27 -4.50
C SER A 300 -4.62 -11.87 -3.62
N ASP A 301 -4.75 -13.20 -3.55
CA ASP A 301 -5.84 -13.88 -2.84
C ASP A 301 -5.36 -14.81 -1.71
N GLY A 302 -4.05 -14.99 -1.55
CA GLY A 302 -3.43 -15.91 -0.60
C GLY A 302 -3.56 -17.38 -1.00
N VAL A 303 -4.19 -17.69 -2.13
CA VAL A 303 -4.49 -19.05 -2.60
C VAL A 303 -3.63 -19.43 -3.79
N GLN A 304 -3.61 -18.58 -4.82
CA GLN A 304 -2.81 -18.77 -6.03
C GLN A 304 -1.51 -18.00 -5.89
N TRP A 305 -0.39 -18.73 -5.93
CA TRP A 305 0.94 -18.17 -5.72
C TRP A 305 1.76 -18.19 -7.01
N GLN A 306 2.40 -17.07 -7.30
CA GLN A 306 3.27 -16.91 -8.46
C GLN A 306 4.70 -16.66 -8.00
N ARG A 307 5.66 -17.42 -8.54
CA ARG A 307 7.08 -17.19 -8.30
C ARG A 307 7.55 -15.97 -9.08
N ARG A 308 8.25 -15.06 -8.41
CA ARG A 308 8.87 -13.87 -9.01
C ARG A 308 10.39 -14.05 -9.04
N ALA A 309 11.02 -13.59 -10.12
CA ALA A 309 12.48 -13.60 -10.24
C ALA A 309 13.05 -12.48 -9.36
N SER A 310 13.67 -12.85 -8.23
CA SER A 310 14.24 -11.90 -7.27
C SER A 310 15.57 -11.28 -7.71
N GLY A 311 16.21 -11.84 -8.74
CA GLY A 311 17.54 -11.47 -9.23
C GLY A 311 18.70 -12.07 -8.42
N THR A 312 18.44 -12.89 -7.40
CA THR A 312 19.46 -13.46 -6.51
C THR A 312 19.13 -14.92 -6.16
N THR A 313 20.15 -15.65 -5.69
CA THR A 313 19.99 -16.98 -5.07
C THR A 313 20.27 -16.94 -3.57
N ASN A 314 20.61 -15.78 -3.02
CA ASN A 314 20.87 -15.62 -1.60
C ASN A 314 19.58 -15.82 -0.81
N LEU A 315 19.73 -16.39 0.38
CA LEU A 315 18.66 -16.56 1.35
C LEU A 315 18.13 -15.20 1.82
N LEU A 316 16.85 -14.95 1.55
CA LEU A 316 16.12 -13.76 1.98
C LEU A 316 15.47 -14.04 3.34
N ARG A 317 15.77 -13.20 4.33
CA ARG A 317 15.36 -13.33 5.74
C ARG A 317 14.11 -12.53 6.08
N GLY A 318 13.93 -11.39 5.41
CA GLY A 318 12.86 -10.45 5.70
C GLY A 318 12.27 -9.89 4.42
N ILE A 319 10.98 -9.57 4.46
CA ILE A 319 10.29 -8.80 3.43
C ILE A 319 9.34 -7.82 4.07
N ALA A 320 9.30 -6.58 3.57
CA ALA A 320 8.39 -5.55 4.03
C ALA A 320 7.77 -4.82 2.84
N PHE A 321 6.52 -4.34 3.01
CA PHE A 321 5.92 -3.39 2.09
C PHE A 321 6.19 -1.97 2.59
N ALA A 322 6.90 -1.19 1.78
CA ALA A 322 7.46 0.10 2.13
C ALA A 322 7.31 1.04 0.94
N ASN A 323 6.65 2.19 1.14
CA ASN A 323 6.48 3.23 0.11
C ASN A 323 6.03 2.70 -1.27
N ASN A 324 4.98 1.87 -1.26
CA ASN A 324 4.39 1.26 -2.45
C ASN A 324 5.29 0.23 -3.19
N GLN A 325 6.30 -0.31 -2.51
CA GLN A 325 7.19 -1.35 -3.02
C GLN A 325 7.40 -2.43 -1.97
N PHE A 326 7.72 -3.64 -2.40
CA PHE A 326 8.28 -4.67 -1.53
C PHE A 326 9.80 -4.56 -1.50
N ILE A 327 10.37 -4.67 -0.30
CA ILE A 327 11.81 -4.73 -0.07
C ILE A 327 12.09 -6.04 0.66
N ALA A 328 12.82 -6.94 0.01
CA ALA A 328 13.30 -8.16 0.62
C ALA A 328 14.80 -8.06 0.91
N VAL A 329 15.21 -8.54 2.08
CA VAL A 329 16.57 -8.42 2.60
C VAL A 329 17.09 -9.78 3.05
N GLY A 330 18.40 -9.99 2.99
CA GLY A 330 18.97 -11.31 3.30
C GLY A 330 20.47 -11.35 3.53
N VAL A 331 21.03 -12.55 3.36
CA VAL A 331 22.46 -12.83 3.56
C VAL A 331 23.33 -12.15 2.49
N SER A 332 24.63 -12.02 2.78
CA SER A 332 25.62 -11.30 1.98
C SER A 332 25.17 -9.87 1.62
N GLY A 333 24.52 -9.20 2.59
CA GLY A 333 24.07 -7.82 2.45
C GLY A 333 23.02 -7.62 1.36
N THR A 334 22.31 -8.68 0.95
CA THR A 334 21.38 -8.65 -0.17
C THR A 334 20.17 -7.79 0.15
N VAL A 335 19.86 -6.85 -0.74
CA VAL A 335 18.61 -6.08 -0.77
C VAL A 335 18.03 -6.23 -2.16
N THR A 336 16.79 -6.69 -2.28
CA THR A 336 16.06 -6.76 -3.55
C THR A 336 14.73 -6.05 -3.44
N ILE A 337 14.43 -5.17 -4.40
CA ILE A 337 13.30 -4.25 -4.34
C ILE A 337 12.40 -4.44 -5.56
N SER A 338 11.10 -4.61 -5.35
CA SER A 338 10.11 -4.71 -6.42
C SER A 338 9.91 -3.37 -7.12
N GLY A 339 9.86 -3.36 -8.45
CA GLY A 339 9.69 -2.16 -9.24
C GLY A 339 10.84 -1.16 -9.14
N ALA A 340 11.96 -1.49 -8.49
CA ALA A 340 13.15 -0.63 -8.53
C ALA A 340 13.63 -0.50 -9.99
N GLY A 341 13.92 0.71 -10.44
CA GLY A 341 14.21 0.99 -11.86
C GLY A 341 12.96 1.24 -12.73
N ALA A 342 11.74 0.95 -12.23
CA ALA A 342 10.63 1.81 -12.60
C ALA A 342 10.88 3.11 -11.84
N THR A 343 11.50 4.08 -12.50
CA THR A 343 11.31 5.47 -12.09
C THR A 343 9.81 5.59 -11.84
N ALA A 344 9.39 6.17 -10.72
CA ALA A 344 8.06 6.72 -10.66
C ALA A 344 8.02 7.77 -11.77
N THR A 345 7.77 7.35 -13.01
CA THR A 345 7.10 8.18 -13.97
C THR A 345 5.82 8.45 -13.22
N THR A 346 5.73 9.65 -12.65
CA THR A 346 4.46 10.24 -12.28
C THR A 346 3.56 9.89 -13.44
N GLY A 347 2.63 8.94 -13.24
CA GLY A 347 1.75 8.53 -14.29
C GLY A 347 1.00 9.79 -14.65
N LYS A 348 1.39 10.44 -15.75
CA LYS A 348 0.68 11.62 -16.20
C LYS A 348 -0.72 11.09 -16.51
N VAL A 349 -1.74 11.64 -15.87
CA VAL A 349 -3.11 11.41 -16.30
C VAL A 349 -3.16 11.88 -17.76
N GLY A 350 -3.18 10.94 -18.70
CA GLY A 350 -3.18 11.26 -20.12
C GLY A 350 -4.50 11.90 -20.52
N ASN A 351 -5.61 11.33 -20.04
CA ASN A 351 -6.94 11.85 -20.26
C ASN A 351 -7.96 11.42 -19.19
N LEU A 352 -9.00 12.23 -19.01
CA LEU A 352 -10.21 11.92 -18.25
C LEU A 352 -11.43 12.15 -19.17
N SER A 353 -12.41 11.25 -19.13
CA SER A 353 -13.61 11.29 -19.98
C SER A 353 -14.86 10.96 -19.17
N THR A 354 -15.85 11.86 -19.18
CA THR A 354 -17.15 11.67 -18.51
C THR A 354 -18.28 11.88 -19.50
N ARG A 355 -19.17 10.90 -19.62
CA ARG A 355 -20.40 10.98 -20.45
C ARG A 355 -21.61 11.21 -19.55
N GLY A 356 -22.50 12.11 -19.96
CA GLY A 356 -23.74 12.36 -19.24
C GLY A 356 -24.81 13.01 -20.12
N LEU A 357 -26.05 12.99 -19.64
CA LEU A 357 -27.16 13.67 -20.29
C LEU A 357 -27.08 15.17 -20.01
N VAL A 358 -26.99 15.97 -21.06
CA VAL A 358 -27.13 17.43 -21.01
C VAL A 358 -28.59 17.78 -21.28
N GLN A 359 -29.18 18.60 -20.43
CA GLN A 359 -30.55 19.07 -20.55
C GLN A 359 -30.58 20.61 -20.62
N SER A 360 -31.78 21.19 -20.71
CA SER A 360 -31.96 22.63 -20.58
C SER A 360 -31.49 23.12 -19.21
N ASP A 361 -31.15 24.40 -19.10
CA ASP A 361 -30.74 25.03 -17.85
C ASP A 361 -31.68 24.69 -16.67
N PRO A 362 -31.14 24.37 -15.47
CA PRO A 362 -29.73 24.43 -15.06
C PRO A 362 -28.98 23.08 -15.15
N ASN A 363 -29.47 22.12 -15.94
CA ASN A 363 -29.00 20.74 -15.91
C ASN A 363 -27.94 20.46 -17.00
N PHE A 364 -26.70 20.85 -16.73
CA PHE A 364 -25.54 20.72 -17.62
C PHE A 364 -24.58 19.60 -17.18
N LEU A 365 -23.69 19.18 -18.10
CA LEU A 365 -22.64 18.21 -17.79
C LEU A 365 -21.45 18.93 -17.13
N ILE A 366 -20.92 18.34 -16.06
CA ILE A 366 -19.80 18.89 -15.30
C ILE A 366 -18.61 17.93 -15.35
N GLY A 367 -17.44 18.47 -15.71
CA GLY A 367 -16.14 17.82 -15.55
C GLY A 367 -15.29 18.55 -14.50
N GLY A 368 -15.02 17.92 -13.36
CA GLY A 368 -14.14 18.48 -12.32
C GLY A 368 -12.66 18.21 -12.63
N ILE A 369 -11.82 19.24 -12.49
CA ILE A 369 -10.36 19.14 -12.67
C ILE A 369 -9.67 19.72 -11.44
N ILE A 370 -8.71 18.98 -10.89
CA ILE A 370 -7.82 19.48 -9.83
C ILE A 370 -6.39 19.43 -10.36
N ILE A 371 -5.74 20.59 -10.41
CA ILE A 371 -4.32 20.70 -10.80
C ILE A 371 -3.50 20.86 -9.52
N GLN A 372 -2.51 19.99 -9.35
CA GLN A 372 -1.59 20.00 -8.21
C GLN A 372 -0.16 20.34 -8.68
N ASP A 373 0.67 20.75 -7.72
CA ASP A 373 2.13 20.97 -7.81
C ASP A 373 2.63 22.11 -8.70
N SER A 374 2.26 22.13 -9.98
CA SER A 374 2.76 23.10 -10.97
C SER A 374 1.72 23.41 -12.04
N THR A 375 1.92 24.53 -12.72
CA THR A 375 1.12 24.93 -13.86
C THR A 375 1.10 23.84 -14.93
N LYS A 376 -0.08 23.50 -15.46
CA LYS A 376 -0.28 22.52 -16.52
C LYS A 376 -0.96 23.13 -17.73
N LYS A 377 -0.51 22.75 -18.92
CA LYS A 377 -1.22 22.99 -20.17
C LYS A 377 -2.17 21.82 -20.43
N ILE A 378 -3.44 22.12 -20.67
CA ILE A 378 -4.48 21.12 -20.90
C ILE A 378 -5.29 21.44 -22.16
N LEU A 379 -5.87 20.41 -22.77
CA LEU A 379 -6.93 20.54 -23.78
C LEU A 379 -8.21 19.97 -23.19
N VAL A 380 -9.30 20.74 -23.25
CA VAL A 380 -10.64 20.32 -22.83
C VAL A 380 -11.54 20.35 -24.05
N ARG A 381 -12.40 19.33 -24.22
CA ARG A 381 -13.36 19.27 -25.33
C ARG A 381 -14.74 18.81 -24.91
N GLY A 382 -15.75 19.40 -25.54
CA GLY A 382 -17.16 19.01 -25.45
C GLY A 382 -17.57 18.29 -26.74
N ILE A 383 -17.88 17.00 -26.61
CA ILE A 383 -18.18 16.10 -27.74
C ILE A 383 -19.67 15.76 -27.74
N GLY A 384 -20.28 15.83 -28.92
CA GLY A 384 -21.71 15.66 -29.14
C GLY A 384 -21.95 14.90 -30.44
N PRO A 385 -22.03 15.57 -31.61
CA PRO A 385 -22.31 14.91 -32.89
C PRO A 385 -21.39 13.73 -33.23
N SER A 386 -20.10 13.77 -32.85
CA SER A 386 -19.15 12.68 -33.09
C SER A 386 -19.54 11.38 -32.38
N LEU A 387 -20.37 11.42 -31.33
CA LEU A 387 -20.83 10.22 -30.63
C LEU A 387 -21.74 9.34 -31.50
N ALA A 388 -22.36 9.89 -32.54
CA ALA A 388 -23.18 9.12 -33.47
C ALA A 388 -22.38 8.01 -34.17
N ALA A 389 -21.10 8.26 -34.47
CA ALA A 389 -20.19 7.28 -35.04
C ALA A 389 -19.91 6.10 -34.07
N ALA A 390 -20.09 6.31 -32.77
CA ALA A 390 -19.98 5.28 -31.73
C ALA A 390 -21.33 4.60 -31.40
N GLY A 391 -22.37 4.80 -32.23
CA GLY A 391 -23.69 4.18 -32.06
C GLY A 391 -24.61 4.90 -31.06
N ILE A 392 -24.25 6.11 -30.62
CA ILE A 392 -25.09 6.90 -29.70
C ILE A 392 -26.10 7.71 -30.50
N THR A 393 -27.38 7.34 -30.41
CA THR A 393 -28.46 7.91 -31.24
C THR A 393 -29.09 9.19 -30.68
N ASN A 394 -28.86 9.50 -29.40
CA ASN A 394 -29.36 10.71 -28.74
C ASN A 394 -28.19 11.64 -28.35
N ALA A 395 -27.27 11.89 -29.29
CA ALA A 395 -26.11 12.74 -29.05
C ALA A 395 -26.49 14.23 -28.95
N LEU A 396 -25.77 14.99 -28.12
CA LEU A 396 -25.95 16.43 -27.98
C LEU A 396 -25.62 17.11 -29.33
N PRO A 397 -26.55 17.83 -29.98
CA PRO A 397 -26.34 18.30 -31.35
C PRO A 397 -25.30 19.42 -31.53
N ASP A 398 -25.04 20.20 -30.48
CA ASP A 398 -24.24 21.42 -30.56
C ASP A 398 -23.65 21.76 -29.17
N PRO A 399 -22.54 21.11 -28.76
CA PRO A 399 -21.98 21.26 -27.42
C PRO A 399 -21.13 22.52 -27.24
N THR A 400 -21.56 23.45 -26.39
CA THR A 400 -20.74 24.57 -25.90
C THR A 400 -19.93 24.17 -24.67
N LEU A 401 -18.78 24.81 -24.46
CA LEU A 401 -17.87 24.56 -23.34
C LEU A 401 -17.53 25.87 -22.62
N GLU A 402 -17.58 25.81 -21.30
CA GLU A 402 -17.07 26.85 -20.41
C GLU A 402 -16.12 26.24 -19.37
N LEU A 403 -15.04 26.95 -19.06
CA LEU A 403 -14.10 26.61 -18.01
C LEU A 403 -14.16 27.68 -16.92
N HIS A 404 -14.31 27.25 -15.68
CA HIS A 404 -14.45 28.10 -14.49
C HIS A 404 -13.36 27.78 -13.46
N ASP A 405 -12.88 28.80 -12.76
CA ASP A 405 -12.05 28.63 -11.56
C ASP A 405 -12.91 28.46 -10.30
N SER A 406 -12.28 28.38 -9.13
CA SER A 406 -12.99 28.25 -7.87
C SER A 406 -13.63 29.56 -7.36
N THR A 407 -13.53 30.66 -8.10
CA THR A 407 -14.02 31.97 -7.65
C THR A 407 -15.54 32.02 -7.81
N PRO A 408 -16.34 32.09 -6.73
CA PRO A 408 -17.79 32.00 -6.84
C PRO A 408 -18.38 33.19 -7.60
N GLY A 409 -19.19 32.92 -8.63
CA GLY A 409 -19.87 33.95 -9.43
C GLY A 409 -18.97 34.71 -10.41
N SER A 410 -17.73 34.26 -10.63
CA SER A 410 -16.89 34.79 -11.70
C SER A 410 -17.43 34.38 -13.08
N PRO A 411 -17.18 35.17 -14.13
CA PRO A 411 -17.39 34.72 -15.51
C PRO A 411 -16.42 33.57 -15.84
N PRO A 412 -16.71 32.75 -16.87
CA PRO A 412 -15.80 31.69 -17.29
C PRO A 412 -14.42 32.26 -17.65
N ILE A 413 -13.38 31.56 -17.24
CA ILE A 413 -11.99 31.89 -17.55
C ILE A 413 -11.60 31.43 -18.97
N ALA A 414 -12.39 30.56 -19.60
CA ALA A 414 -12.30 30.27 -21.02
C ALA A 414 -13.64 29.72 -21.53
N SER A 415 -13.93 29.91 -22.81
CA SER A 415 -15.14 29.36 -23.44
C SER A 415 -14.87 29.01 -24.90
N ASN A 416 -15.63 28.04 -25.42
CA ASN A 416 -15.65 27.74 -26.84
C ASN A 416 -16.99 27.10 -27.24
N ASP A 417 -17.43 27.37 -28.45
CA ASP A 417 -18.62 26.77 -29.06
C ASP A 417 -18.21 25.83 -30.20
N ASN A 418 -17.41 26.35 -31.15
CA ASN A 418 -16.92 25.59 -32.29
C ASN A 418 -15.39 25.60 -32.31
N TRP A 419 -14.75 24.42 -32.25
CA TRP A 419 -13.31 24.28 -32.09
C TRP A 419 -12.49 24.87 -33.25
N GLN A 420 -13.10 24.94 -34.44
CA GLN A 420 -12.50 25.56 -35.63
C GLN A 420 -12.45 27.09 -35.56
N THR A 421 -12.99 27.67 -34.49
CA THR A 421 -12.92 29.09 -34.17
C THR A 421 -12.39 29.28 -32.75
N THR A 422 -11.80 30.43 -32.47
CA THR A 422 -11.34 30.76 -31.12
C THR A 422 -12.17 31.90 -30.55
N GLN A 423 -12.72 31.70 -29.36
CA GLN A 423 -13.37 32.75 -28.58
C GLN A 423 -12.33 33.31 -27.59
N ILE A 424 -11.84 34.52 -27.87
CA ILE A 424 -10.85 35.19 -27.02
C ILE A 424 -11.55 35.69 -25.75
N GLY A 425 -10.99 35.34 -24.59
CA GLY A 425 -11.55 35.68 -23.28
C GLY A 425 -10.84 34.95 -22.15
N GLY A 426 -10.75 35.59 -20.97
CA GLY A 426 -10.09 35.06 -19.79
C GLY A 426 -8.63 34.67 -20.05
N VAL A 427 -8.30 33.38 -19.94
CA VAL A 427 -6.94 32.84 -20.17
C VAL A 427 -6.60 32.65 -21.65
N ILE A 428 -7.56 32.76 -22.57
CA ILE A 428 -7.34 32.67 -24.02
C ILE A 428 -7.03 34.06 -24.58
N THR A 429 -5.79 34.28 -25.02
CA THR A 429 -5.31 35.59 -25.52
C THR A 429 -5.00 35.60 -27.02
N SER A 430 -5.02 34.46 -27.69
CA SER A 430 -4.71 34.32 -29.12
C SER A 430 -5.45 33.12 -29.73
N SER A 431 -5.44 33.01 -31.06
CA SER A 431 -6.10 31.90 -31.76
C SER A 431 -5.45 30.55 -31.42
N GLN A 432 -6.29 29.55 -31.16
CA GLN A 432 -5.88 28.19 -30.76
C GLN A 432 -6.15 27.15 -31.84
N VAL A 433 -6.80 27.52 -32.95
CA VAL A 433 -7.28 26.57 -33.97
C VAL A 433 -6.15 25.72 -34.54
N ALA A 434 -5.02 26.34 -34.88
CA ALA A 434 -3.87 25.64 -35.42
C ALA A 434 -3.29 24.64 -34.40
N GLU A 435 -3.21 25.03 -33.13
CA GLU A 435 -2.67 24.18 -32.06
C GLU A 435 -3.61 23.01 -31.75
N ILE A 436 -4.92 23.26 -31.67
CA ILE A 436 -5.94 22.21 -31.51
C ILE A 436 -5.85 21.23 -32.68
N SER A 437 -5.74 21.72 -33.92
CA SER A 437 -5.62 20.88 -35.13
C SER A 437 -4.36 20.01 -35.10
N SER A 438 -3.21 20.56 -34.71
CA SER A 438 -1.94 19.83 -34.69
C SER A 438 -1.76 18.92 -33.47
N SER A 439 -2.64 19.03 -32.47
CA SER A 439 -2.59 18.19 -31.26
C SER A 439 -2.94 16.72 -31.50
N GLY A 440 -3.63 16.40 -32.60
CA GLY A 440 -4.22 15.08 -32.84
C GLY A 440 -5.47 14.79 -31.99
N LEU A 441 -5.95 15.77 -31.21
CA LEU A 441 -7.11 15.66 -30.30
C LEU A 441 -8.30 16.53 -30.73
N ALA A 442 -8.20 17.22 -31.88
CA ALA A 442 -9.28 18.02 -32.43
C ALA A 442 -10.58 17.19 -32.53
N PRO A 443 -11.73 17.75 -32.13
CA PRO A 443 -13.02 17.10 -32.37
C PRO A 443 -13.24 16.84 -33.87
N ASN A 444 -13.97 15.77 -34.21
CA ASN A 444 -14.20 15.42 -35.61
C ASN A 444 -15.31 16.28 -36.24
N ASP A 445 -16.30 16.69 -35.45
CA ASP A 445 -17.39 17.54 -35.93
C ASP A 445 -17.04 19.03 -35.69
N PRO A 446 -17.21 19.91 -36.69
CA PRO A 446 -16.99 21.35 -36.54
C PRO A 446 -17.82 22.02 -35.43
N LYS A 447 -18.97 21.45 -35.07
CA LYS A 447 -19.86 21.96 -34.01
C LYS A 447 -19.42 21.62 -32.60
N GLU A 448 -18.35 20.84 -32.46
CA GLU A 448 -17.85 20.47 -31.15
C GLU A 448 -16.91 21.54 -30.60
N SER A 449 -16.87 21.69 -29.28
CA SER A 449 -16.10 22.73 -28.63
C SER A 449 -14.75 22.21 -28.15
N ALA A 450 -13.71 23.03 -28.22
CA ALA A 450 -12.43 22.75 -27.62
C ALA A 450 -11.72 24.01 -27.12
N VAL A 451 -11.01 23.88 -26.00
CA VAL A 451 -10.19 24.94 -25.38
C VAL A 451 -8.85 24.37 -24.99
N ILE A 452 -7.77 25.10 -25.28
CA ILE A 452 -6.45 24.87 -24.68
C ILE A 452 -6.26 25.90 -23.57
N ALA A 453 -5.86 25.47 -22.37
CA ALA A 453 -5.63 26.38 -21.25
C ALA A 453 -4.35 26.00 -20.49
N THR A 454 -3.58 27.01 -20.10
CA THR A 454 -2.44 26.87 -19.20
C THR A 454 -2.86 27.36 -17.82
N LEU A 455 -3.01 26.43 -16.88
CA LEU A 455 -3.66 26.67 -15.59
C LEU A 455 -2.69 26.41 -14.43
N PRO A 456 -2.59 27.31 -13.45
CA PRO A 456 -1.83 27.06 -12.22
C PRO A 456 -2.48 25.96 -11.34
N PRO A 457 -1.83 25.53 -10.26
CA PRO A 457 -2.47 24.65 -9.27
C PRO A 457 -3.76 25.27 -8.73
N GLY A 458 -4.83 24.48 -8.69
CA GLY A 458 -6.17 24.95 -8.35
C GLY A 458 -7.27 23.97 -8.71
N ASN A 459 -8.50 24.32 -8.31
CA ASN A 459 -9.72 23.58 -8.64
C ASN A 459 -10.45 24.27 -9.78
N TYR A 460 -10.82 23.50 -10.80
CA TYR A 460 -11.47 23.99 -12.00
C TYR A 460 -12.70 23.15 -12.33
N THR A 461 -13.68 23.81 -12.94
CA THR A 461 -14.94 23.18 -13.36
C THR A 461 -15.14 23.42 -14.85
N VAL A 462 -15.29 22.34 -15.61
CA VAL A 462 -15.73 22.39 -17.01
C VAL A 462 -17.24 22.20 -17.03
N ILE A 463 -17.93 23.06 -17.77
CA ILE A 463 -19.36 22.98 -18.01
C ILE A 463 -19.58 22.75 -19.51
N VAL A 464 -20.32 21.71 -19.85
CA VAL A 464 -20.78 21.45 -21.24
C VAL A 464 -22.29 21.60 -21.32
N ARG A 465 -22.76 22.41 -22.27
CA ARG A 465 -24.17 22.73 -22.51
C ARG A 465 -24.52 22.50 -23.97
N GLY A 466 -25.81 22.39 -24.29
CA GLY A 466 -26.27 22.49 -25.67
C GLY A 466 -26.48 23.95 -26.05
N ALA A 467 -25.92 24.38 -27.19
CA ALA A 467 -26.22 25.70 -27.76
C ALA A 467 -27.74 25.86 -27.92
N ASN A 468 -28.24 27.07 -27.64
CA ASN A 468 -29.67 27.41 -27.68
C ASN A 468 -30.58 26.48 -26.84
N GLY A 469 -30.03 25.83 -25.80
CA GLY A 469 -30.80 24.95 -24.91
C GLY A 469 -31.09 23.57 -25.50
N THR A 470 -30.33 23.14 -26.49
CA THR A 470 -30.42 21.77 -27.01
C THR A 470 -30.07 20.73 -25.94
N VAL A 471 -30.63 19.53 -26.08
CA VAL A 471 -30.50 18.44 -25.10
C VAL A 471 -29.98 17.19 -25.80
N GLY A 472 -29.26 16.36 -25.06
CA GLY A 472 -28.70 15.11 -25.58
C GLY A 472 -27.54 14.61 -24.74
N LEU A 473 -27.00 13.45 -25.11
CA LEU A 473 -25.81 12.88 -24.49
C LEU A 473 -24.58 13.64 -24.96
N GLY A 474 -23.89 14.30 -24.01
CA GLY A 474 -22.61 14.94 -24.23
C GLY A 474 -21.48 14.16 -23.56
N LEU A 475 -20.27 14.39 -24.04
CA LEU A 475 -19.05 13.85 -23.47
C LEU A 475 -18.10 15.02 -23.19
N VAL A 476 -17.56 15.08 -21.96
CA VAL A 476 -16.51 16.03 -21.59
C VAL A 476 -15.20 15.27 -21.45
N GLU A 477 -14.17 15.75 -22.12
CA GLU A 477 -12.84 15.15 -22.09
C GLU A 477 -11.78 16.18 -21.76
N VAL A 478 -10.80 15.76 -20.96
CA VAL A 478 -9.67 16.58 -20.52
C VAL A 478 -8.39 15.82 -20.82
N TYR A 479 -7.44 16.46 -21.49
CA TYR A 479 -6.13 15.91 -21.85
C TYR A 479 -5.02 16.76 -21.26
N ALA A 480 -4.01 16.11 -20.68
CA ALA A 480 -2.76 16.80 -20.34
C ALA A 480 -1.93 16.97 -21.61
N MET A 481 -1.46 18.19 -21.88
CA MET A 481 -0.59 18.48 -23.02
C MET A 481 0.90 18.40 -22.64
N PRO A 482 1.80 18.09 -23.59
CA PRO A 482 3.25 18.04 -23.38
C PRO A 482 3.86 19.34 -22.85
#